data_AF-A0AAN1PTH0-F1
#
_entry.id   AF-A0AAN1PTH0-F1
#
_cell.length_a   1.000
_cell.length_b   1.000
_cell.length_c   1.000
_cell.angle_alpha   90.00
_cell.angle_beta   90.00
_cell.angle_gamma   90.00
#
_symmetry.space_group_name_H-M   'P 1'
#
loop_
_entity.id
_entity.type
_entity.pdbx_description
1 polymer ?
#
loop_
_entity_poly.entity_id
_entity_poly.type
_entity_poly.pdbx_seq_one_letter_code
_entity_poly.pdbx_strand_id
1 'polypeptide(L)'
;MWKKELDDSIAVWIDVGEPEADRIKKATRQAKSVFVYSFNQKSSVWWEKHKGKFQQLSVSVCQFDADAIEQLANQLQRGSSLSVMISGNSVFIDGDSFHQQVDWQVLQSNE
;
A
#
# COMPACT_ATOMS: atom_id res chain seq x y z
N MET A 1 8.86 -3.01 1.86
CA MET A 1 9.06 -3.76 3.13
C MET A 1 8.88 -5.25 2.85
N TRP A 2 9.38 -6.14 3.70
CA TRP A 2 9.12 -7.57 3.59
C TRP A 2 8.97 -8.24 4.96
N LYS A 3 8.24 -9.37 4.99
CA LYS A 3 8.22 -10.33 6.10
C LYS A 3 8.88 -11.61 5.62
N LYS A 4 9.88 -12.07 6.37
CA LYS A 4 10.52 -13.37 6.14
C LYS A 4 10.01 -14.42 7.10
N GLU A 5 10.07 -15.67 6.67
CA GLU A 5 9.91 -16.85 7.52
C GLU A 5 11.24 -17.19 8.22
N LEU A 6 11.21 -18.22 9.09
CA LEU A 6 12.40 -18.72 9.79
C LEU A 6 13.45 -19.33 8.85
N ASP A 7 13.05 -19.76 7.65
CA ASP A 7 13.93 -20.32 6.62
C ASP A 7 14.48 -19.27 5.65
N ASP A 8 14.38 -17.99 6.00
CA ASP A 8 14.77 -16.83 5.19
C ASP A 8 13.94 -16.60 3.91
N SER A 9 12.95 -17.45 3.60
CA SER A 9 12.03 -17.23 2.49
C SER A 9 11.13 -16.02 2.74
N ILE A 10 10.76 -15.31 1.68
CA ILE A 10 9.93 -14.10 1.80
C ILE A 10 8.45 -14.52 1.81
N ALA A 11 7.80 -14.40 2.97
CA ALA A 11 6.36 -14.63 3.08
C ALA A 11 5.58 -13.52 2.41
N VAL A 12 5.92 -12.26 2.72
CA VAL A 12 5.19 -11.08 2.26
C VAL A 12 6.15 -10.05 1.71
N TRP A 13 5.86 -9.54 0.52
CA TRP A 13 6.49 -8.36 -0.06
C TRP A 13 5.49 -7.22 -0.11
N ILE A 14 5.85 -6.06 0.43
CA ILE A 14 5.05 -4.84 0.36
C ILE A 14 5.82 -3.79 -0.44
N ASP A 15 5.20 -3.33 -1.52
CA ASP A 15 5.64 -2.19 -2.29
C ASP A 15 4.75 -0.96 -2.05
N VAL A 16 5.34 0.22 -2.09
CA VAL A 16 4.68 1.49 -1.75
C VAL A 16 4.97 2.50 -2.86
N GLY A 17 3.93 3.21 -3.30
CA GLY A 17 3.95 4.14 -4.42
C GLY A 17 3.44 3.51 -5.72
N GLU A 18 3.98 3.96 -6.86
CA GLU A 18 3.52 3.60 -8.21
C GLU A 18 4.60 2.81 -8.98
N PRO A 19 4.85 1.54 -8.63
CA PRO A 19 5.94 0.75 -9.21
C PRO A 19 5.67 0.30 -10.64
N GLU A 20 6.75 0.08 -11.39
CA GLU A 20 6.70 -0.57 -12.69
C GLU A 20 6.35 -2.06 -12.59
N ALA A 21 5.65 -2.58 -13.60
CA ALA A 21 5.16 -3.97 -13.60
C ALA A 21 6.31 -5.00 -13.52
N ASP A 22 7.47 -4.70 -14.13
CA ASP A 22 8.63 -5.61 -14.09
C ASP A 22 9.21 -5.77 -12.67
N ARG A 23 9.14 -4.71 -11.86
CA ARG A 23 9.55 -4.76 -10.44
C ARG A 23 8.62 -5.68 -9.66
N ILE A 24 7.31 -5.55 -9.87
CA ILE A 24 6.31 -6.38 -9.20
C ILE A 24 6.39 -7.83 -9.67
N LYS A 25 6.64 -8.07 -10.96
CA LYS A 25 6.90 -9.40 -11.50
C LYS A 25 8.12 -10.07 -10.84
N LYS A 26 9.16 -9.30 -10.49
CA LYS A 26 10.30 -9.81 -9.73
C LYS A 26 9.91 -10.14 -8.29
N ALA A 27 9.05 -9.33 -7.67
CA ALA A 27 8.57 -9.55 -6.31
C ALA A 27 7.70 -10.82 -6.22
N THR A 28 6.78 -11.04 -7.16
CA THR A 28 5.90 -12.23 -7.16
C THR A 28 6.64 -13.55 -7.38
N ARG A 29 7.86 -13.49 -7.90
CA ARG A 29 8.76 -14.66 -8.01
C ARG A 29 9.57 -14.93 -6.76
N GLN A 30 9.70 -13.95 -5.87
CA GLN A 30 10.55 -14.04 -4.67
C GLN A 30 9.73 -14.22 -3.38
N ALA A 31 8.47 -13.78 -3.37
CA ALA A 31 7.61 -13.80 -2.20
C ALA A 31 6.33 -14.61 -2.41
N LYS A 32 5.80 -15.19 -1.33
CA LYS A 32 4.53 -15.94 -1.36
C LYS A 32 3.33 -15.02 -1.61
N SER A 33 3.34 -13.81 -1.05
CA SER A 33 2.30 -12.80 -1.26
C SER A 33 2.92 -11.44 -1.54
N VAL A 34 2.34 -10.70 -2.50
CA VAL A 34 2.80 -9.36 -2.88
C VAL A 34 1.65 -8.38 -2.78
N PHE A 35 1.90 -7.26 -2.11
CA PHE A 35 0.98 -6.15 -1.95
C PHE A 35 1.61 -4.87 -2.51
N VAL A 36 0.83 -4.08 -3.23
CA VAL A 36 1.20 -2.74 -3.69
C VAL A 36 0.21 -1.74 -3.14
N TYR A 37 0.72 -0.72 -2.46
CA TYR A 37 -0.05 0.39 -1.92
C TYR A 37 0.36 1.69 -2.62
N SER A 38 -0.46 2.15 -3.56
CA SER A 38 -0.25 3.42 -4.24
C SER A 38 -1.02 4.52 -3.52
N PHE A 39 -0.53 5.77 -3.59
CA PHE A 39 -1.09 6.85 -2.76
C PHE A 39 -0.88 8.25 -3.34
N ASN A 40 -0.15 8.44 -4.44
CA ASN A 40 0.03 9.78 -5.01
C ASN A 40 -1.19 10.22 -5.83
N GLN A 41 -1.34 11.54 -6.04
CA GLN A 41 -2.41 12.10 -6.89
C GLN A 41 -2.48 11.50 -8.31
N LYS A 42 -1.34 11.03 -8.83
CA LYS A 42 -1.24 10.40 -10.17
C LYS A 42 -1.49 8.89 -10.14
N SER A 43 -1.80 8.31 -8.99
CA SER A 43 -1.98 6.87 -8.82
C SER A 43 -3.08 6.31 -9.74
N SER A 44 -4.18 7.03 -9.95
CA SER A 44 -5.26 6.56 -10.85
C SER A 44 -4.80 6.50 -12.30
N VAL A 45 -4.01 7.48 -12.75
CA VAL A 45 -3.41 7.49 -14.09
C VAL A 45 -2.39 6.36 -14.25
N TRP A 46 -1.60 6.09 -13.21
CA TRP A 46 -0.70 4.94 -13.17
C TRP A 46 -1.48 3.63 -13.28
N TRP A 47 -2.54 3.45 -12.49
CA TRP A 47 -3.32 2.22 -12.53
C TRP A 47 -3.90 1.96 -13.92
N GLU A 48 -4.50 2.97 -14.55
CA GLU A 48 -5.08 2.82 -15.89
C GLU A 48 -4.05 2.39 -16.95
N LYS A 49 -2.80 2.87 -16.84
CA LYS A 49 -1.71 2.49 -17.76
C LYS A 49 -1.17 1.08 -17.51
N HIS A 50 -1.18 0.63 -16.26
CA HIS A 50 -0.48 -0.59 -15.85
C HIS A 50 -1.40 -1.78 -15.56
N LYS A 51 -2.71 -1.57 -15.33
CA LYS A 51 -3.66 -2.60 -14.91
C LYS A 51 -3.63 -3.88 -15.75
N GLY A 52 -3.51 -3.76 -17.07
CA GLY A 52 -3.44 -4.93 -17.96
C GLY A 52 -2.22 -5.83 -17.71
N LYS A 53 -1.08 -5.25 -17.30
CA LYS A 53 0.11 -6.03 -16.90
C LYS A 53 -0.04 -6.59 -15.48
N PHE A 54 -0.61 -5.83 -14.56
CA PHE A 54 -0.82 -6.25 -13.17
C PHE A 54 -1.81 -7.40 -13.04
N GLN A 55 -2.84 -7.45 -13.90
CA GLN A 55 -3.82 -8.54 -13.97
C GLN A 55 -3.18 -9.91 -14.29
N GLN A 56 -1.97 -9.93 -14.86
CA GLN A 56 -1.24 -11.15 -15.17
C GLN A 56 -0.32 -11.61 -14.03
N LEU A 57 -0.27 -10.86 -12.93
CA LEU A 57 0.62 -11.09 -11.79
C LEU A 57 -0.20 -11.43 -10.54
N SER A 58 0.28 -12.38 -9.74
CA SER A 58 -0.30 -12.72 -8.43
C SER A 58 0.04 -11.66 -7.38
N VAL A 59 -0.62 -10.50 -7.48
CA VAL A 59 -0.41 -9.32 -6.63
C VAL A 59 -1.76 -8.70 -6.25
N SER A 60 -1.86 -8.24 -5.00
CA SER A 60 -2.96 -7.41 -4.54
C SER A 60 -2.55 -5.93 -4.59
N VAL A 61 -3.41 -5.08 -5.11
CA VAL A 61 -3.15 -3.66 -5.32
C VAL A 61 -4.26 -2.83 -4.67
N CYS A 62 -3.86 -1.95 -3.75
CA CYS A 62 -4.74 -0.98 -3.12
C CYS A 62 -4.26 0.44 -3.44
N GLN A 63 -5.20 1.36 -3.55
CA GLN A 63 -4.93 2.79 -3.71
C GLN A 63 -5.53 3.55 -2.53
N PHE A 64 -4.68 4.24 -1.78
CA PHE A 64 -5.09 5.17 -0.73
C PHE A 64 -5.54 6.50 -1.31
N ASP A 65 -6.42 7.18 -0.58
CA ASP A 65 -6.74 8.58 -0.81
C ASP A 65 -5.47 9.45 -0.65
N ALA A 66 -5.07 10.09 -1.75
CA ALA A 66 -3.87 10.90 -1.82
C ALA A 66 -3.94 12.14 -0.92
N ASP A 67 -5.10 12.80 -0.87
CA ASP A 67 -5.26 14.04 -0.11
C ASP A 67 -5.23 13.74 1.39
N ALA A 68 -5.84 12.63 1.82
CA ALA A 68 -5.79 12.18 3.21
C ALA A 68 -4.37 11.77 3.63
N ILE A 69 -3.62 11.08 2.76
CA ILE A 69 -2.21 10.74 3.01
C ILE A 69 -1.33 11.99 3.10
N GLU A 70 -1.53 12.97 2.22
CA GLU A 70 -0.79 14.23 2.25
C GLU A 70 -1.07 15.03 3.53
N GLN A 71 -2.35 15.10 3.95
CA GLN A 71 -2.73 15.73 5.22
C GLN A 71 -2.09 15.04 6.43
N LEU A 72 -2.15 13.70 6.49
CA LEU A 72 -1.52 12.92 7.54
C LEU A 72 -0.01 13.19 7.59
N ALA A 73 0.67 13.15 6.43
CA ALA A 73 2.10 13.38 6.35
C ALA A 73 2.52 14.77 6.88
N ASN A 74 1.71 15.79 6.63
CA ASN A 74 1.94 17.16 7.10
C ASN A 74 1.70 17.34 8.61
N GLN A 75 0.88 16.49 9.23
CA GLN A 75 0.55 16.56 10.65
C GLN A 75 1.48 15.73 11.54
N LEU A 76 2.17 14.75 10.97
CA LEU A 76 3.09 13.87 11.69
C LEU A 76 4.32 14.64 12.19
N GLN A 77 4.66 14.43 13.47
CA GLN A 77 5.87 14.97 14.09
C GLN A 77 6.83 13.85 14.49
N ARG A 78 8.12 14.20 14.63
CA ARG A 78 9.11 13.24 15.13
C ARG A 78 8.78 12.89 16.57
N GLY A 79 8.68 11.58 16.86
CA GLY A 79 8.40 11.09 18.21
C GLY A 79 6.91 11.04 18.57
N SER A 80 6.00 11.26 17.62
CA SER A 80 4.56 11.12 17.85
C SER A 80 4.18 9.69 18.25
N SER A 81 3.27 9.59 19.21
CA SER A 81 2.56 8.34 19.49
C SER A 81 1.35 8.25 18.58
N LEU A 82 1.15 7.10 17.93
CA LEU A 82 0.02 6.87 17.02
C LEU A 82 -0.82 5.70 17.52
N SER A 83 -2.13 5.92 17.61
CA SER A 83 -3.13 4.87 17.71
C SER A 83 -3.77 4.67 16.34
N VAL A 84 -3.81 3.42 15.87
CA VAL A 84 -4.29 3.08 14.53
C VAL A 84 -5.38 2.03 14.65
N MET A 85 -6.55 2.34 14.10
CA MET A 85 -7.70 1.43 14.01
C MET A 85 -8.04 1.19 12.53
N ILE A 86 -8.26 -0.07 12.17
CA ILE A 86 -8.64 -0.47 10.82
C ILE A 86 -10.08 -0.99 10.88
N SER A 87 -10.96 -0.43 10.03
CA SER A 87 -12.35 -0.89 9.92
C SER A 87 -12.82 -0.79 8.47
N GLY A 88 -13.20 -1.91 7.89
CA GLY A 88 -13.56 -1.99 6.47
C GLY A 88 -12.40 -1.54 5.57
N ASN A 89 -12.66 -0.53 4.75
CA ASN A 89 -11.71 0.05 3.80
C ASN A 89 -11.12 1.39 4.28
N SER A 90 -11.12 1.60 5.59
CA SER A 90 -10.70 2.84 6.23
C SER A 90 -9.71 2.56 7.36
N VAL A 91 -8.71 3.43 7.49
CA VAL A 91 -7.80 3.46 8.64
C VAL A 91 -7.98 4.79 9.36
N PHE A 92 -8.21 4.70 10.66
CA PHE A 92 -8.36 5.83 11.56
C PHE A 92 -7.07 5.95 12.36
N ILE A 93 -6.47 7.13 12.32
CA ILE A 93 -5.16 7.40 12.90
C ILE A 93 -5.29 8.57 13.86
N ASP A 94 -5.14 8.27 15.14
CA ASP A 94 -5.10 9.24 16.22
C ASP A 94 -3.63 9.51 16.60
N GLY A 95 -3.20 10.76 16.42
CA GLY A 95 -1.95 11.27 16.96
C GLY A 95 -2.18 12.19 18.16
N ASP A 96 -1.11 12.78 18.68
CA ASP A 96 -1.17 13.63 19.88
C ASP A 96 -2.09 14.86 19.71
N SER A 97 -2.17 15.39 18.49
CA SER A 97 -2.94 16.62 18.18
C SER A 97 -3.74 16.54 16.89
N PHE A 98 -3.90 15.35 16.30
CA PHE A 98 -4.62 15.17 15.05
C PHE A 98 -5.39 13.85 15.05
N HIS A 99 -6.49 13.83 14.30
CA HIS A 99 -7.22 12.63 13.94
C HIS A 99 -7.39 12.64 12.43
N GLN A 100 -7.00 11.56 11.77
CA GLN A 100 -7.12 11.41 10.32
C GLN A 100 -7.75 10.08 9.97
N GLN A 101 -8.72 10.14 9.07
CA GLN A 101 -9.25 8.97 8.39
C GLN A 101 -8.62 8.91 7.00
N VAL A 102 -8.06 7.75 6.65
CA VAL A 102 -7.56 7.49 5.31
C VAL A 102 -8.32 6.30 4.74
N ASP A 103 -9.04 6.54 3.66
CA ASP A 103 -9.73 5.49 2.92
C ASP A 103 -8.81 4.90 1.85
N TRP A 104 -9.07 3.64 1.48
CA TRP A 104 -8.46 3.04 0.30
C TRP A 104 -9.48 2.27 -0.53
N GLN A 105 -9.23 2.19 -1.82
CA GLN A 105 -9.93 1.28 -2.72
C GLN A 105 -9.04 0.09 -3.10
N VAL A 106 -9.68 -1.07 -3.27
CA VAL A 106 -9.03 -2.27 -3.81
C VAL A 106 -9.11 -2.22 -5.32
N LEU A 107 -7.97 -2.11 -5.99
CA LEU A 107 -7.87 -2.07 -7.45
C LEU A 107 -7.75 -3.47 -8.06
N GLN A 108 -7.06 -4.36 -7.35
CA GLN A 108 -6.92 -5.77 -7.69
C GLN A 108 -6.76 -6.58 -6.40
N SER A 109 -7.50 -7.68 -6.27
CA SER A 109 -7.33 -8.65 -5.21
C SER A 109 -6.79 -9.96 -5.77
N ASN A 110 -5.79 -10.53 -5.13
CA ASN A 110 -5.29 -11.87 -5.40
C ASN A 110 -5.49 -12.71 -4.13
N GLU A 111 -6.74 -13.15 -3.92
CA GLU A 111 -7.11 -14.16 -2.93
C GLU A 111 -6.77 -15.57 -3.42
#